data_AF-A0A6V7WWJ9-F1
#
_entry.id   AF-A0A6V7WWJ9-F1
#
_cell.length_a   1.000
_cell.length_b   1.000
_cell.length_c   1.000
_cell.angle_alpha   90.00
_cell.angle_beta   90.00
_cell.angle_gamma   90.00
#
_symmetry.space_group_name_H-M   'P 1'
#
loop_
_entity.id
_entity.type
_entity.pdbx_description
1 polymer ?
#
loop_
_entity_poly.entity_id
_entity_poly.type
_entity_poly.pdbx_seq_one_letter_code
_entity_poly.pdbx_strand_id
1 'polypeptide(L)'
;MANEINNELLNKKIDKITNEQKNLINFVFTPKYIQIKNKWKYIDRRYKCCEDNCVNTNTPTGKCKNGNGFIEIINDTDIKYNKCIEGKGENKIICLDAENKFYKPKTGCNLASIFYYYEIKFKKEGTGYSTFGFRNTNEYISFWNDGHIWYKSPSNTAEITFQIPSFSWKDGDILGCGLVFPPTKMSEKHPYVFFTQNGNQIGKAVLLKEGSDDYYSLSVNLESHSIETNFGNDLDAKPFCFDISKHLFAEEFYN
;
A
#
# COMPACT_ATOMS: atom_id res chain seq x y z
N MET A 1 29.31 7.85 52.69
CA MET A 1 28.01 7.26 53.08
C MET A 1 26.79 8.13 52.75
N ALA A 2 26.48 9.24 53.45
CA ALA A 2 25.26 10.01 53.18
C ALA A 2 25.19 10.58 51.73
N ASN A 3 26.31 11.05 51.18
CA ASN A 3 26.38 11.55 49.80
C ASN A 3 26.27 10.44 48.74
N GLU A 4 26.72 9.22 49.04
CA GLU A 4 26.65 8.08 48.11
C GLU A 4 25.22 7.52 48.02
N ILE A 5 24.52 7.44 49.16
CA ILE A 5 23.12 7.02 49.21
C ILE A 5 22.21 7.99 48.44
N ASN A 6 22.50 9.31 48.51
CA ASN A 6 21.77 10.32 47.75
C ASN A 6 21.99 10.20 46.23
N ASN A 7 23.21 9.87 45.80
CA ASN A 7 23.51 9.68 44.37
C ASN A 7 22.83 8.43 43.80
N GLU A 8 22.80 7.32 44.55
CA GLU A 8 22.12 6.11 44.10
C GLU A 8 20.60 6.32 43.94
N LEU A 9 19.97 7.03 44.88
CA LEU A 9 18.55 7.35 44.81
C LEU A 9 18.22 8.30 43.64
N LEU A 10 19.10 9.26 43.35
CA LEU A 10 18.96 10.17 42.23
C LEU A 10 19.05 9.42 40.89
N ASN A 11 20.04 8.53 40.74
CA ASN A 11 20.20 7.73 39.51
C ASN A 11 18.99 6.82 39.26
N LYS A 12 18.47 6.15 40.30
CA LYS A 12 17.24 5.34 40.19
C LYS A 12 16.03 6.17 39.72
N LYS A 13 15.91 7.43 40.15
CA LYS A 13 14.85 8.34 39.70
C LYS A 13 15.05 8.77 38.24
N ILE A 14 16.29 9.07 37.84
CA ILE A 14 16.62 9.43 36.45
C ILE A 14 16.32 8.27 35.51
N ASP A 15 16.71 7.05 35.86
CA ASP A 15 16.45 5.86 35.06
C ASP A 15 14.94 5.59 34.91
N LYS A 16 14.19 5.75 36.01
CA LYS A 16 12.73 5.61 35.99
C LYS A 16 12.09 6.65 35.07
N ILE A 17 12.45 7.93 35.19
CA ILE A 17 11.91 9.00 34.33
C ILE A 17 12.29 8.78 32.87
N THR A 18 13.53 8.36 32.60
CA THR A 18 14.01 8.06 31.25
C THR A 18 13.23 6.91 30.62
N ASN A 19 12.95 5.85 31.39
CA ASN A 19 12.15 4.72 30.92
C ASN A 19 10.67 5.11 30.72
N GLU A 20 10.10 5.91 31.61
CA GLU A 20 8.74 6.45 31.45
C GLU A 20 8.63 7.32 30.20
N GLN A 21 9.63 8.19 29.95
CA GLN A 21 9.70 9.01 28.74
C GLN A 21 9.84 8.15 27.48
N LYS A 22 10.72 7.14 27.47
CA LYS A 22 10.85 6.19 26.35
C LYS A 22 9.55 5.45 26.07
N ASN A 23 8.86 5.00 27.12
CA ASN A 23 7.57 4.32 26.98
C ASN A 23 6.48 5.27 26.44
N LEU A 24 6.44 6.53 26.89
CA LEU A 24 5.51 7.53 26.38
C LEU A 24 5.79 7.87 24.91
N ILE A 25 7.06 8.05 24.57
CA ILE A 25 7.55 8.24 23.20
C ILE A 25 7.09 7.04 22.36
N ASN A 26 7.41 5.82 22.74
CA ASN A 26 7.01 4.61 22.01
C ASN A 26 5.49 4.49 21.87
N PHE A 27 4.71 4.81 22.91
CA PHE A 27 3.25 4.75 22.85
C PHE A 27 2.66 5.78 21.88
N VAL A 28 3.19 7.00 21.87
CA VAL A 28 2.77 8.06 20.93
C VAL A 28 3.22 7.76 19.51
N PHE A 29 4.36 7.07 19.36
CA PHE A 29 5.01 6.81 18.08
C PHE A 29 4.74 5.43 17.50
N THR A 30 3.97 4.56 18.16
CA THR A 30 3.58 3.29 17.54
C THR A 30 2.44 3.54 16.54
N PRO A 31 2.62 3.25 15.24
CA PRO A 31 1.54 3.41 14.28
C PRO A 31 0.35 2.53 14.62
N LYS A 32 -0.83 3.14 14.71
CA LYS A 32 -2.07 2.42 14.96
C LYS A 32 -2.65 1.97 13.64
N TYR A 33 -2.68 0.65 13.45
CA TYR A 33 -3.39 0.07 12.33
C TYR A 33 -4.88 0.41 12.40
N ILE A 34 -5.44 0.90 11.29
CA ILE A 34 -6.86 1.19 11.14
C ILE A 34 -7.41 0.23 10.10
N GLN A 35 -8.28 -0.66 10.56
CA GLN A 35 -9.00 -1.58 9.68
C GLN A 35 -10.07 -0.81 8.92
N ILE A 36 -9.98 -0.81 7.59
CA ILE A 36 -11.02 -0.31 6.70
C ILE A 36 -11.44 -1.46 5.81
N LYS A 37 -12.65 -1.97 6.02
CA LYS A 37 -13.21 -2.99 5.13
C LYS A 37 -13.29 -2.44 3.71
N ASN A 38 -12.85 -3.21 2.73
CA ASN A 38 -12.76 -2.73 1.36
C ASN A 38 -13.00 -3.85 0.34
N LYS A 39 -13.19 -3.45 -0.91
CA LYS A 39 -13.40 -4.32 -2.06
C LYS A 39 -13.02 -3.63 -3.35
N TRP A 40 -12.73 -4.39 -4.40
CA TRP A 40 -12.57 -3.82 -5.74
C TRP A 40 -13.91 -3.33 -6.27
N LYS A 41 -13.94 -2.11 -6.81
CA LYS A 41 -15.21 -1.51 -7.27
C LYS A 41 -15.08 -0.76 -8.57
N TYR A 42 -14.02 0.01 -8.77
CA TYR A 42 -13.95 0.92 -9.91
C TYR A 42 -12.96 0.41 -10.94
N ILE A 43 -13.39 0.29 -12.19
CA ILE A 43 -12.51 0.06 -13.34
C ILE A 43 -12.29 1.40 -14.03
N ASP A 44 -11.04 1.80 -14.19
CA ASP A 44 -10.69 3.09 -14.81
C ASP A 44 -11.10 3.10 -16.29
N ARG A 45 -11.91 4.09 -16.67
CA ARG A 45 -12.46 4.22 -18.03
C ARG A 45 -11.40 4.48 -19.10
N ARG A 46 -10.16 4.83 -18.72
CA ARG A 46 -9.03 4.99 -19.65
C ARG A 46 -8.41 3.64 -20.01
N TYR A 47 -8.55 2.64 -19.15
CA TYR A 47 -7.95 1.32 -19.28
C TYR A 47 -9.03 0.29 -19.64
N LYS A 48 -9.62 0.46 -20.82
CA LYS A 48 -10.72 -0.39 -21.31
C LYS A 48 -10.17 -1.64 -22.00
N CYS A 49 -10.96 -2.72 -21.99
CA CYS A 49 -10.67 -3.89 -22.83
C CYS A 49 -10.79 -3.57 -24.33
N CYS A 50 -11.66 -2.65 -24.72
CA CYS A 50 -11.82 -2.12 -26.09
C CYS A 50 -12.64 -0.81 -26.08
N GLU A 51 -12.77 -0.16 -27.23
CA GLU A 51 -13.53 1.11 -27.36
C GLU A 51 -14.97 1.02 -26.88
N ASP A 52 -15.60 -0.14 -27.11
CA ASP A 52 -16.98 -0.42 -26.71
C ASP A 52 -17.15 -0.69 -25.21
N ASN A 53 -16.06 -0.70 -24.45
CA ASN A 53 -16.09 -0.80 -22.99
C ASN A 53 -16.87 -2.04 -22.49
N CYS A 54 -16.66 -3.19 -23.16
CA CYS A 54 -17.42 -4.42 -22.90
C CYS A 54 -17.38 -4.88 -21.43
N VAL A 55 -16.27 -4.61 -20.73
CA VAL A 55 -16.11 -4.84 -19.30
C VAL A 55 -15.83 -3.51 -18.62
N ASN A 56 -16.59 -3.19 -17.58
CA ASN A 56 -16.49 -1.93 -16.84
C ASN A 56 -17.10 -2.08 -15.43
N THR A 57 -17.06 -1.02 -14.62
CA THR A 57 -17.60 -1.00 -13.25
C THR A 57 -19.03 -1.55 -13.11
N ASN A 58 -19.90 -1.29 -14.09
CA ASN A 58 -21.31 -1.72 -14.05
C ASN A 58 -21.50 -3.14 -14.61
N THR A 59 -20.60 -3.58 -15.49
CA THR A 59 -20.56 -4.93 -16.05
C THR A 59 -19.17 -5.52 -15.86
N PRO A 60 -18.80 -5.84 -14.61
CA PRO A 60 -17.43 -6.24 -14.26
C PRO A 60 -17.10 -7.68 -14.68
N THR A 61 -18.08 -8.40 -15.22
CA THR A 61 -17.98 -9.75 -15.77
C THR A 61 -18.41 -9.72 -17.23
N GLY A 62 -17.77 -10.51 -18.10
CA GLY A 62 -18.16 -10.58 -19.51
C GLY A 62 -17.08 -11.14 -20.41
N LYS A 63 -17.13 -10.76 -21.69
CA LYS A 63 -16.08 -11.05 -22.68
C LYS A 63 -15.83 -9.79 -23.51
N CYS A 64 -14.58 -9.56 -23.88
CA CYS A 64 -14.26 -8.54 -24.88
C CYS A 64 -14.66 -9.04 -26.26
N LYS A 65 -15.57 -8.33 -26.95
CA LYS A 65 -16.04 -8.73 -28.30
C LYS A 65 -14.93 -8.66 -29.36
N ASN A 66 -13.91 -7.83 -29.12
CA ASN A 66 -12.73 -7.73 -29.98
C ASN A 66 -11.66 -8.77 -29.63
N GLY A 67 -11.89 -9.63 -28.64
CA GLY A 67 -10.95 -10.69 -28.25
C GLY A 67 -9.73 -10.21 -27.46
N ASN A 68 -9.68 -8.94 -27.02
CA ASN A 68 -8.61 -8.45 -26.13
C ASN A 68 -8.70 -9.07 -24.73
N GLY A 69 -7.57 -9.07 -24.02
CA GLY A 69 -7.53 -9.46 -22.62
C GLY A 69 -8.36 -8.52 -21.75
N PHE A 70 -8.93 -9.07 -20.68
CA PHE A 70 -9.82 -8.34 -19.78
C PHE A 70 -9.78 -8.95 -18.37
N ILE A 71 -10.29 -8.22 -17.39
CA ILE A 71 -10.44 -8.71 -16.02
C ILE A 71 -11.89 -9.11 -15.75
N GLU A 72 -12.07 -9.99 -14.77
CA GLU A 72 -13.35 -10.37 -14.23
C GLU A 72 -13.28 -10.22 -12.70
N ILE A 73 -14.15 -9.38 -12.12
CA ILE A 73 -14.29 -9.28 -10.67
C ILE A 73 -15.12 -10.47 -10.20
N ILE A 74 -14.48 -11.48 -9.60
CA ILE A 74 -15.12 -12.73 -9.18
C ILE A 74 -15.91 -12.51 -7.89
N ASN A 75 -15.33 -11.76 -6.96
CA ASN A 75 -15.94 -11.34 -5.71
C ASN A 75 -15.26 -10.03 -5.23
N ASP A 76 -15.52 -9.64 -3.99
CA ASP A 76 -14.99 -8.41 -3.40
C ASP A 76 -13.44 -8.34 -3.36
N THR A 77 -12.74 -9.48 -3.37
CA THR A 77 -11.28 -9.57 -3.18
C THR A 77 -10.52 -10.17 -4.36
N ASP A 78 -11.19 -10.96 -5.19
CA ASP A 78 -10.57 -11.83 -6.19
C ASP A 78 -10.88 -11.33 -7.59
N ILE A 79 -9.81 -11.09 -8.35
CA ILE A 79 -9.88 -10.66 -9.74
C ILE A 79 -9.21 -11.72 -10.59
N LYS A 80 -9.92 -12.18 -11.63
CA LYS A 80 -9.35 -13.07 -12.64
C LYS A 80 -8.99 -12.30 -13.88
N TYR A 81 -7.79 -12.48 -14.40
CA TYR A 81 -7.43 -11.98 -15.72
C TYR A 81 -7.67 -13.04 -16.79
N ASN A 82 -8.46 -12.70 -17.79
CA ASN A 82 -8.75 -13.53 -18.94
C ASN A 82 -7.91 -13.03 -20.12
N LYS A 83 -7.01 -13.88 -20.63
CA LYS A 83 -6.12 -13.55 -21.75
C LYS A 83 -6.87 -13.24 -23.04
N CYS A 84 -6.21 -12.48 -23.91
CA CYS A 84 -6.68 -12.28 -25.27
C CYS A 84 -6.78 -13.61 -26.04
N ILE A 85 -7.65 -13.61 -27.05
CA ILE A 85 -7.78 -14.73 -27.99
C ILE A 85 -6.65 -14.60 -29.01
N GLU A 86 -5.86 -15.67 -29.16
CA GLU A 86 -4.73 -15.72 -30.09
C GLU A 86 -5.14 -15.33 -31.52
N GLY A 87 -4.38 -14.43 -32.14
CA GLY A 87 -4.63 -13.92 -33.49
C GLY A 87 -5.82 -12.97 -33.63
N LYS A 88 -6.53 -12.61 -32.54
CA LYS A 88 -7.70 -11.71 -32.59
C LYS A 88 -7.54 -10.43 -31.79
N GLY A 89 -6.80 -10.46 -30.70
CA GLY A 89 -6.61 -9.30 -29.84
C GLY A 89 -5.29 -9.35 -29.08
N GLU A 90 -5.12 -8.40 -28.18
CA GLU A 90 -3.94 -8.27 -27.33
C GLU A 90 -4.33 -8.17 -25.85
N ASN A 91 -3.39 -8.50 -24.98
CA ASN A 91 -3.57 -8.27 -23.54
C ASN A 91 -3.57 -6.76 -23.29
N LYS A 92 -4.49 -6.31 -22.44
CA LYS A 92 -4.66 -4.90 -22.10
C LYS A 92 -4.36 -4.73 -20.62
N ILE A 93 -3.63 -3.67 -20.30
CA ILE A 93 -3.52 -3.21 -18.92
C ILE A 93 -4.90 -2.70 -18.50
N ILE A 94 -5.44 -3.28 -17.44
CA ILE A 94 -6.68 -2.81 -16.81
C ILE A 94 -6.34 -2.26 -15.43
N CYS A 95 -6.82 -1.05 -15.14
CA CYS A 95 -6.64 -0.41 -13.84
C CYS A 95 -7.91 -0.58 -12.98
N LEU A 96 -7.75 -1.04 -11.75
CA LEU A 96 -8.82 -1.08 -10.75
C LEU A 96 -8.50 -0.19 -9.55
N ASP A 97 -9.54 0.38 -8.96
CA ASP A 97 -9.48 1.04 -7.66
C ASP A 97 -10.45 0.39 -6.67
N ALA A 98 -10.05 0.40 -5.40
CA ALA A 98 -10.89 -0.07 -4.31
C ALA A 98 -12.04 0.91 -3.99
N GLU A 99 -13.10 0.43 -3.34
CA GLU A 99 -14.28 1.22 -2.98
C GLU A 99 -13.94 2.33 -1.99
N ASN A 100 -13.28 1.96 -0.89
CA ASN A 100 -13.00 2.86 0.21
C ASN A 100 -11.61 3.49 0.08
N LYS A 101 -11.57 4.78 0.44
CA LYS A 101 -10.36 5.62 0.44
C LYS A 101 -9.79 5.71 1.84
N PHE A 102 -8.49 5.92 1.91
CA PHE A 102 -7.72 6.09 3.14
C PHE A 102 -7.47 7.56 3.37
N TYR A 103 -8.25 8.14 4.28
CA TYR A 103 -8.22 9.57 4.55
C TYR A 103 -7.08 9.95 5.49
N LYS A 104 -6.40 11.05 5.16
CA LYS A 104 -5.51 11.77 6.06
C LYS A 104 -6.33 12.19 7.29
N PRO A 105 -5.81 11.98 8.50
CA PRO A 105 -6.49 12.45 9.67
C PRO A 105 -6.58 13.99 9.72
N LYS A 106 -7.73 14.50 10.17
CA LYS A 106 -7.97 15.94 10.31
C LYS A 106 -6.97 16.57 11.29
N THR A 107 -6.48 17.76 10.93
CA THR A 107 -5.51 18.54 11.72
C THR A 107 -5.97 18.73 13.16
N GLY A 108 -5.08 18.46 14.12
CA GLY A 108 -5.33 18.67 15.54
C GLY A 108 -6.06 17.53 16.26
N CYS A 109 -6.54 16.52 15.53
CA CYS A 109 -7.31 15.42 16.12
C CYS A 109 -6.45 14.22 16.54
N ASN A 110 -5.24 14.06 16.00
CA ASN A 110 -4.48 12.83 16.19
C ASN A 110 -3.07 13.03 16.74
N LEU A 111 -2.86 12.44 17.92
CA LEU A 111 -1.56 12.29 18.58
C LEU A 111 -0.81 11.03 18.14
N ALA A 112 -1.50 10.05 17.54
CA ALA A 112 -0.91 8.81 17.06
C ALA A 112 -0.81 8.80 15.53
N SER A 113 0.18 8.06 15.02
CA SER A 113 0.25 7.74 13.59
C SER A 113 -0.88 6.80 13.19
N ILE A 114 -1.44 7.01 12.01
CA ILE A 114 -2.41 6.09 11.39
C ILE A 114 -1.68 5.23 10.37
N PHE A 115 -2.00 3.94 10.37
CA PHE A 115 -1.43 2.95 9.48
C PHE A 115 -2.54 2.18 8.75
N TYR A 116 -2.46 2.15 7.42
CA TYR A 116 -3.31 1.34 6.55
C TYR A 116 -2.45 0.31 5.82
N TYR A 117 -2.96 -0.89 5.63
CA TYR A 117 -2.21 -2.00 5.03
C TYR A 117 -3.14 -2.98 4.32
N TYR A 118 -2.66 -3.55 3.23
CA TYR A 118 -3.31 -4.63 2.50
C TYR A 118 -2.25 -5.51 1.84
N GLU A 119 -2.65 -6.74 1.49
CA GLU A 119 -1.81 -7.70 0.78
C GLU A 119 -2.47 -8.14 -0.52
N ILE A 120 -1.66 -8.40 -1.54
CA ILE A 120 -2.08 -8.94 -2.82
C ILE A 120 -1.21 -10.16 -3.11
N LYS A 121 -1.89 -11.27 -3.36
CA LYS A 121 -1.29 -12.45 -3.96
C LYS A 121 -1.58 -12.44 -5.44
N PHE A 122 -0.54 -12.27 -6.23
CA PHE A 122 -0.68 -12.31 -7.68
C PHE A 122 -0.52 -13.74 -8.19
N LYS A 123 -1.26 -14.05 -9.25
CA LYS A 123 -1.17 -15.29 -10.01
C LYS A 123 -0.85 -14.97 -11.47
N LYS A 124 0.29 -15.50 -11.94
CA LYS A 124 0.73 -15.30 -13.33
C LYS A 124 -0.18 -16.07 -14.27
N GLU A 125 -0.90 -15.34 -15.12
CA GLU A 125 -1.60 -15.97 -16.23
C GLU A 125 -0.67 -15.99 -17.45
N GLY A 126 0.14 -14.95 -17.68
CA GLY A 126 1.13 -14.89 -18.77
C GLY A 126 2.28 -13.91 -18.50
N THR A 127 3.01 -13.54 -19.55
CA THR A 127 3.99 -12.45 -19.49
C THR A 127 3.23 -11.13 -19.61
N GLY A 128 3.32 -10.27 -18.61
CA GLY A 128 2.67 -8.97 -18.64
C GLY A 128 3.12 -8.09 -17.50
N TYR A 129 2.69 -6.84 -17.55
CA TYR A 129 2.98 -5.85 -16.54
C TYR A 129 1.95 -5.90 -15.41
N SER A 130 2.38 -5.70 -14.17
CA SER A 130 1.44 -5.54 -13.05
C SER A 130 2.01 -4.65 -11.98
N THR A 131 1.11 -3.86 -11.39
CA THR A 131 1.48 -2.94 -10.31
C THR A 131 0.40 -2.86 -9.27
N PHE A 132 0.79 -2.48 -8.06
CA PHE A 132 -0.13 -2.13 -6.99
C PHE A 132 0.42 -1.01 -6.13
N GLY A 133 -0.44 -0.23 -5.50
CA GLY A 133 -0.02 0.84 -4.61
C GLY A 133 -1.13 1.80 -4.27
N PHE A 134 -0.77 3.06 -4.08
CA PHE A 134 -1.68 4.12 -3.66
C PHE A 134 -1.73 5.23 -4.69
N ARG A 135 -2.92 5.76 -4.93
CA ARG A 135 -3.11 6.91 -5.81
C ARG A 135 -4.10 7.90 -5.24
N ASN A 136 -3.89 9.18 -5.52
CA ASN A 136 -4.89 10.23 -5.31
C ASN A 136 -5.08 11.00 -6.63
N THR A 137 -5.61 12.22 -6.59
CA THR A 137 -5.86 12.99 -7.82
C THR A 137 -4.56 13.48 -8.46
N ASN A 138 -3.53 13.73 -7.65
CA ASN A 138 -2.28 14.37 -8.09
C ASN A 138 -1.04 13.50 -7.98
N GLU A 139 -1.13 12.38 -7.25
CA GLU A 139 -0.04 11.50 -6.90
C GLU A 139 -0.38 10.06 -7.23
N TYR A 140 0.66 9.33 -7.61
CA TYR A 140 0.58 7.90 -7.74
C TYR A 140 1.91 7.28 -7.31
N ILE A 141 1.83 6.31 -6.41
CA ILE A 141 2.94 5.49 -5.97
C ILE A 141 2.58 4.03 -6.18
N SER A 142 3.44 3.31 -6.87
CA SER A 142 3.18 1.92 -7.22
C SER A 142 4.43 1.08 -7.20
N PHE A 143 4.28 -0.16 -6.75
CA PHE A 143 5.28 -1.19 -6.87
C PHE A 143 4.99 -2.03 -8.11
N TRP A 144 6.01 -2.22 -8.92
CA TRP A 144 5.96 -2.91 -10.20
C TRP A 144 6.50 -4.33 -10.04
N ASN A 145 5.97 -5.21 -10.86
CA ASN A 145 6.32 -6.62 -10.84
C ASN A 145 7.79 -6.96 -11.15
N ASP A 146 8.53 -6.01 -11.70
CA ASP A 146 9.94 -6.12 -12.00
C ASP A 146 10.85 -5.61 -10.85
N GLY A 147 10.26 -5.20 -9.73
CA GLY A 147 10.99 -4.72 -8.56
C GLY A 147 11.24 -3.22 -8.53
N HIS A 148 10.60 -2.45 -9.41
CA HIS A 148 10.65 -0.99 -9.35
C HIS A 148 9.53 -0.41 -8.49
N ILE A 149 9.82 0.67 -7.77
CA ILE A 149 8.83 1.56 -7.19
C ILE A 149 8.79 2.80 -8.06
N TRP A 150 7.64 3.09 -8.65
CA TRP A 150 7.40 4.31 -9.41
C TRP A 150 6.59 5.28 -8.55
N TYR A 151 7.03 6.54 -8.50
CA TYR A 151 6.38 7.61 -7.76
C TYR A 151 6.29 8.89 -8.60
N LYS A 152 5.07 9.41 -8.72
CA LYS A 152 4.77 10.72 -9.28
C LYS A 152 4.23 11.64 -8.19
N SER A 153 4.97 12.72 -7.95
CA SER A 153 4.64 13.79 -6.99
C SER A 153 3.92 14.96 -7.69
N PRO A 154 3.04 15.72 -7.02
CA PRO A 154 2.33 16.85 -7.61
C PRO A 154 3.27 18.01 -7.95
N SER A 155 4.31 18.18 -7.12
CA SER A 155 5.29 19.26 -7.22
C SER A 155 6.42 18.98 -8.21
N ASN A 156 6.50 17.75 -8.75
CA ASN A 156 7.57 17.37 -9.65
C ASN A 156 6.99 16.98 -11.01
N THR A 157 7.46 17.63 -12.07
CA THR A 157 7.13 17.22 -13.44
C THR A 157 7.83 15.93 -13.82
N ALA A 158 8.93 15.59 -13.13
CA ALA A 158 9.66 14.35 -13.35
C ALA A 158 9.12 13.20 -12.48
N GLU A 159 8.95 12.06 -13.11
CA GLU A 159 8.65 10.78 -12.47
C GLU A 159 9.93 10.23 -11.81
N ILE A 160 9.78 9.62 -10.64
CA ILE A 160 10.89 9.03 -9.89
C ILE A 160 10.70 7.52 -9.83
N THR A 161 11.77 6.78 -10.15
CA THR A 161 11.77 5.32 -10.09
C THR A 161 12.89 4.85 -9.18
N PHE A 162 12.58 3.94 -8.26
CA PHE A 162 13.54 3.30 -7.36
C PHE A 162 13.58 1.80 -7.65
N GLN A 163 14.76 1.22 -7.81
CA GLN A 163 14.91 -0.23 -7.96
C GLN A 163 15.15 -0.87 -6.58
N ILE A 164 14.42 -1.94 -6.27
CA ILE A 164 14.69 -2.75 -5.07
C ILE A 164 15.81 -3.75 -5.40
N PRO A 165 16.98 -3.67 -4.74
CA PRO A 165 18.08 -4.59 -5.00
C PRO A 165 17.68 -6.04 -4.74
N SER A 166 18.05 -6.94 -5.65
CA SER A 166 17.82 -8.39 -5.53
C SER A 166 16.35 -8.79 -5.42
N PHE A 167 15.41 -7.92 -5.78
CA PHE A 167 14.00 -8.30 -5.83
C PHE A 167 13.81 -9.40 -6.89
N SER A 168 13.09 -10.44 -6.49
CA SER A 168 12.65 -11.49 -7.41
C SER A 168 11.22 -11.86 -7.07
N TRP A 169 10.38 -11.95 -8.09
CA TRP A 169 8.98 -12.27 -7.91
C TRP A 169 8.64 -13.67 -8.37
N LYS A 170 8.16 -14.50 -7.44
CA LYS A 170 7.68 -15.86 -7.66
C LYS A 170 6.15 -15.89 -7.66
N ASP A 171 5.61 -16.78 -8.49
CA ASP A 171 4.16 -17.01 -8.52
C ASP A 171 3.68 -17.46 -7.14
N GLY A 172 2.61 -16.85 -6.65
CA GLY A 172 2.08 -17.09 -5.31
C GLY A 172 2.74 -16.32 -4.17
N ASP A 173 3.78 -15.51 -4.43
CA ASP A 173 4.27 -14.54 -3.45
C ASP A 173 3.14 -13.58 -3.02
N ILE A 174 3.16 -13.20 -1.74
CA ILE A 174 2.24 -12.24 -1.15
C ILE A 174 2.97 -10.91 -1.02
N LEU A 175 2.49 -9.91 -1.74
CA LEU A 175 3.05 -8.56 -1.73
C LEU A 175 2.12 -7.64 -0.96
N GLY A 176 2.63 -6.91 0.01
CA GLY A 176 1.83 -5.97 0.79
C GLY A 176 2.32 -4.53 0.64
N CYS A 177 1.41 -3.59 0.85
CA CYS A 177 1.70 -2.16 0.77
C CYS A 177 1.05 -1.44 1.95
N GLY A 178 1.88 -0.70 2.68
CA GLY A 178 1.47 0.07 3.84
C GLY A 178 1.54 1.56 3.59
N LEU A 179 0.52 2.29 4.02
CA LEU A 179 0.48 3.75 4.05
C LEU A 179 0.45 4.21 5.49
N VAL A 180 1.38 5.10 5.85
CA VAL A 180 1.46 5.66 7.19
C VAL A 180 1.29 7.17 7.13
N PHE A 181 0.31 7.66 7.91
CA PHE A 181 0.16 9.06 8.22
C PHE A 181 0.78 9.34 9.59
N PRO A 182 1.85 10.14 9.68
CA PRO A 182 2.43 10.52 10.96
C PRO A 182 1.48 11.41 11.77
N PRO A 183 1.78 11.65 13.07
CA PRO A 183 0.93 12.48 13.92
C PRO A 183 0.89 13.92 13.41
N THR A 184 -0.30 14.51 13.38
CA THR A 184 -0.52 15.86 12.81
C THR A 184 0.23 16.99 13.53
N LYS A 185 0.70 16.75 14.77
CA LYS A 185 1.50 17.72 15.54
C LYS A 185 2.99 17.69 15.21
N MET A 186 3.44 16.73 14.39
CA MET A 186 4.82 16.67 13.91
C MET A 186 4.86 17.19 12.47
N SER A 187 4.91 18.51 12.32
CA SER A 187 4.91 19.18 11.01
C SER A 187 6.05 18.76 10.08
N GLU A 188 7.12 18.17 10.62
CA GLU A 188 8.29 17.71 9.87
C GLU A 188 8.11 16.30 9.29
N LYS A 189 7.06 15.56 9.66
CA LYS A 189 6.83 14.20 9.18
C LYS A 189 5.77 14.21 8.09
N HIS A 190 6.16 13.78 6.89
CA HIS A 190 5.25 13.56 5.79
C HIS A 190 4.71 12.12 5.78
N PRO A 191 3.54 11.86 5.16
CA PRO A 191 3.08 10.51 4.92
C PRO A 191 4.13 9.70 4.16
N TYR A 192 4.15 8.39 4.35
CA TYR A 192 5.05 7.52 3.61
C TYR A 192 4.41 6.19 3.27
N VAL A 193 4.97 5.54 2.25
CA VAL A 193 4.55 4.21 1.81
C VAL A 193 5.73 3.26 1.92
N PHE A 194 5.45 2.03 2.33
CA PHE A 194 6.41 0.94 2.33
C PHE A 194 5.80 -0.31 1.70
N PHE A 195 6.67 -1.22 1.27
CA PHE A 195 6.27 -2.45 0.62
C PHE A 195 6.82 -3.65 1.37
N THR A 196 6.15 -4.78 1.23
CA THR A 196 6.50 -6.04 1.89
C THR A 196 6.37 -7.20 0.90
N GLN A 197 7.16 -8.24 1.08
CA GLN A 197 7.06 -9.52 0.38
C GLN A 197 7.08 -10.64 1.41
N ASN A 198 6.06 -11.50 1.37
CA ASN A 198 5.90 -12.65 2.26
C ASN A 198 6.09 -12.27 3.75
N GLY A 199 5.46 -11.16 4.16
CA GLY A 199 5.49 -10.67 5.54
C GLY A 199 6.76 -9.93 5.97
N ASN A 200 7.72 -9.71 5.07
CA ASN A 200 8.95 -8.95 5.37
C ASN A 200 8.97 -7.64 4.57
N GLN A 201 9.39 -6.53 5.17
CA GLN A 201 9.58 -5.27 4.45
C GLN A 201 10.67 -5.43 3.37
N ILE A 202 10.41 -4.90 2.19
CA ILE A 202 11.35 -4.87 1.07
C ILE A 202 11.71 -3.43 0.71
N GLY A 203 12.99 -3.19 0.46
CA GLY A 203 13.49 -1.85 0.14
C GLY A 203 13.29 -0.85 1.28
N LYS A 204 13.41 0.43 0.94
CA LYS A 204 13.18 1.57 1.84
C LYS A 204 11.75 2.10 1.70
N ALA A 205 11.30 2.89 2.67
CA ALA A 205 10.05 3.61 2.50
C ALA A 205 10.19 4.74 1.47
N VAL A 206 9.09 5.15 0.87
CA VAL A 206 9.02 6.35 0.02
C VAL A 206 8.26 7.42 0.76
N LEU A 207 8.93 8.55 0.99
CA LEU A 207 8.32 9.72 1.59
C LEU A 207 7.41 10.38 0.55
N LEU A 208 6.13 10.53 0.87
CA LEU A 208 5.17 11.22 0.02
C LEU A 208 5.28 12.71 0.27
N LYS A 209 5.40 13.51 -0.79
CA LYS A 209 5.29 14.97 -0.65
C LYS A 209 3.83 15.31 -0.33
N GLU A 210 3.60 16.36 0.45
CA GLU A 210 2.22 16.78 0.71
C GLU A 210 1.56 17.24 -0.60
N GLY A 211 0.69 16.39 -1.14
CA GLY A 211 -0.33 16.80 -2.10
C GLY A 211 -1.46 17.56 -1.42
N SER A 212 -2.27 18.24 -2.24
CA SER A 212 -3.49 18.92 -1.79
C SER A 212 -4.64 17.98 -1.40
N ASP A 213 -4.48 16.68 -1.64
CA ASP A 213 -5.55 15.70 -1.45
C ASP A 213 -5.52 15.09 -0.04
N ASP A 214 -6.70 14.99 0.55
CA ASP A 214 -6.87 14.45 1.91
C ASP A 214 -7.00 12.92 1.95
N TYR A 215 -6.73 12.21 0.85
CA TYR A 215 -6.90 10.75 0.80
C TYR A 215 -6.02 10.07 -0.23
N TYR A 216 -5.84 8.76 -0.04
CA TYR A 216 -5.33 7.85 -1.06
C TYR A 216 -6.33 6.72 -1.31
N SER A 217 -6.41 6.24 -2.54
CA SER A 217 -7.13 5.02 -2.91
C SER A 217 -6.12 3.93 -3.22
N LEU A 218 -6.45 2.69 -2.83
CA LEU A 218 -5.75 1.54 -3.39
C LEU A 218 -6.04 1.47 -4.89
N SER A 219 -4.99 1.28 -5.69
CA SER A 219 -5.07 1.01 -7.11
C SER A 219 -4.15 -0.14 -7.54
N VAL A 220 -4.59 -0.90 -8.54
CA VAL A 220 -3.80 -1.95 -9.20
C VAL A 220 -3.89 -1.76 -10.71
N ASN A 221 -2.81 -2.10 -11.42
CA ASN A 221 -2.83 -2.26 -12.87
C ASN A 221 -2.48 -3.71 -13.17
N LEU A 222 -3.31 -4.37 -13.97
CA LEU A 222 -3.17 -5.79 -14.29
C LEU A 222 -3.09 -5.99 -15.80
N GLU A 223 -2.02 -6.61 -16.26
CA GLU A 223 -1.89 -7.19 -17.58
C GLU A 223 -1.39 -8.63 -17.41
N SER A 224 -2.20 -9.59 -17.82
CA SER A 224 -1.87 -11.03 -17.74
C SER A 224 -1.66 -11.58 -16.33
N HIS A 225 -2.26 -10.96 -15.31
CA HIS A 225 -2.19 -11.42 -13.92
C HIS A 225 -3.55 -11.37 -13.23
N SER A 226 -3.92 -12.48 -12.60
CA SER A 226 -5.03 -12.54 -11.64
C SER A 226 -4.52 -12.13 -10.25
N ILE A 227 -5.42 -11.68 -9.37
CA ILE A 227 -5.07 -11.33 -7.99
C ILE A 227 -6.09 -11.86 -6.98
N GLU A 228 -5.60 -12.23 -5.81
CA GLU A 228 -6.36 -12.43 -4.59
C GLU A 228 -5.91 -11.37 -3.58
N THR A 229 -6.83 -10.58 -3.07
CA THR A 229 -6.51 -9.45 -2.17
C THR A 229 -6.91 -9.74 -0.74
N ASN A 230 -6.04 -9.48 0.22
CA ASN A 230 -6.42 -9.36 1.63
C ASN A 230 -6.47 -7.89 2.01
N PHE A 231 -7.67 -7.32 2.08
CA PHE A 231 -7.89 -5.95 2.59
C PHE A 231 -7.86 -5.86 4.12
N GLY A 232 -7.69 -6.99 4.82
CA GLY A 232 -7.89 -7.08 6.26
C GLY A 232 -9.37 -7.01 6.63
N ASN A 233 -10.28 -7.49 5.79
CA ASN A 233 -11.73 -7.48 6.07
C ASN A 233 -12.12 -8.38 7.25
N ASP A 234 -11.35 -9.46 7.44
CA ASP A 234 -11.48 -10.45 8.50
C ASP A 234 -10.08 -10.96 8.88
N LEU A 235 -9.47 -10.32 9.88
CA LEU A 235 -8.12 -10.65 10.32
C LEU A 235 -8.05 -11.90 11.21
N ASP A 236 -9.18 -12.34 11.76
CA ASP A 236 -9.24 -13.55 12.58
C ASP A 236 -9.20 -14.79 11.69
N ALA A 237 -9.98 -14.80 10.61
CA ALA A 237 -9.99 -15.91 9.66
C ALA A 237 -8.84 -15.82 8.63
N LYS A 238 -8.46 -14.60 8.23
CA LYS A 238 -7.44 -14.36 7.20
C LYS A 238 -6.45 -13.27 7.66
N PRO A 239 -5.56 -13.58 8.61
CA PRO A 239 -4.56 -12.63 9.07
C PRO A 239 -3.61 -12.24 7.93
N PHE A 240 -3.00 -11.08 8.05
CA PHE A 240 -1.89 -10.70 7.17
C PHE A 240 -0.68 -11.61 7.41
N CYS A 241 0.13 -11.81 6.37
CA CYS A 241 1.46 -12.39 6.52
C CYS A 241 2.41 -11.43 7.24
N PHE A 242 2.27 -10.12 7.01
CA PHE A 242 3.01 -9.10 7.74
C PHE A 242 2.45 -8.89 9.15
N ASP A 243 3.33 -8.93 10.14
CA ASP A 243 2.97 -8.66 11.54
C ASP A 243 2.84 -7.15 11.77
N ILE A 244 1.63 -6.64 11.52
CA ILE A 244 1.29 -5.23 11.69
C ILE A 244 1.53 -4.70 13.12
N SER A 245 1.56 -5.57 14.13
CA SER A 245 1.83 -5.17 15.52
C SER A 245 3.30 -4.83 15.78
N LYS A 246 4.19 -5.32 14.92
CA LYS A 246 5.64 -5.06 14.97
C LYS A 246 6.07 -3.91 14.07
N HIS A 247 5.14 -3.25 13.38
CA HIS A 247 5.48 -2.13 12.51
C HIS A 247 6.04 -0.96 13.33
N LEU A 248 7.27 -0.58 13.03
CA LEU A 248 7.94 0.60 13.57
C LEU A 248 7.99 1.69 12.50
N PHE A 249 8.25 2.93 12.91
CA PHE A 249 8.49 3.99 11.93
C PHE A 249 9.66 3.65 11.01
N ALA A 250 9.49 3.93 9.72
CA ALA A 250 10.60 3.84 8.78
C ALA A 250 11.72 4.80 9.19
N GLU A 251 12.94 4.27 9.30
CA GLU A 251 14.15 5.04 9.57
C GLU A 251 14.90 5.40 8.28
N GLU A 252 14.67 4.63 7.22
CA GLU A 252 15.30 4.82 5.92
C GLU A 252 14.28 5.09 4.82
N PHE A 253 14.59 6.10 4.01
CA PHE A 253 13.78 6.49 2.85
C PHE A 253 14.63 6.46 1.59
N TYR A 254 13.96 6.22 0.45
CA TYR A 254 14.53 6.56 -0.84
C TYR A 254 14.62 8.08 -0.98
N ASN A 255 15.77 8.56 -1.49
CA ASN A 255 16.07 9.97 -1.72
C ASN A 255 16.07 10.29 -3.21
#